data_AF-A0A162XL43-F1
#
_entry.id   AF-A0A162XL43-F1
#
_cell.length_a   1.000
_cell.length_b   1.000
_cell.length_c   1.000
_cell.angle_alpha   90.00
_cell.angle_beta   90.00
_cell.angle_gamma   90.00
#
_symmetry.space_group_name_H-M   'P 1'
#
loop_
_entity.id
_entity.type
_entity.pdbx_description
1 polymer ?
#
loop_
_entity_poly.entity_id
_entity_poly.type
_entity_poly.pdbx_seq_one_letter_code
_entity_poly.pdbx_strand_id
1 'polypeptide(L)'
;MNNTDNTVIQLLQGIQAALISLKSGQEALLGHQETLTEIIPRPISKINDITLKHIYKMITYDLRIELTEETKKIVNTCTKIICNQLAALSSVQDLGTNPGWSLLPQEDKNRLCINYSIILRDNRIVFTRCHRNWASIARVSQL
;
A
#
# COMPACT_ATOMS: atom_id res chain seq x y z
N MET A 1 38.69 38.04 -5.98
CA MET A 1 37.78 36.88 -5.98
C MET A 1 38.21 36.00 -7.13
N ASN A 2 38.74 34.80 -6.85
CA ASN A 2 39.26 33.93 -7.90
C ASN A 2 38.08 33.21 -8.62
N ASN A 3 38.31 32.65 -9.80
CA ASN A 3 37.26 31.98 -10.59
C ASN A 3 36.63 30.79 -9.84
N THR A 4 37.39 30.14 -8.97
CA THR A 4 36.93 29.05 -8.11
C THR A 4 35.94 29.56 -7.05
N ASP A 5 36.21 30.70 -6.42
CA ASP A 5 35.33 31.33 -5.42
C ASP A 5 33.98 31.69 -6.05
N ASN A 6 33.99 32.23 -7.28
CA ASN A 6 32.76 32.56 -8.02
C ASN A 6 31.94 31.32 -8.39
N THR A 7 32.61 30.23 -8.78
CA THR A 7 31.93 28.98 -9.12
C THR A 7 31.28 28.35 -7.88
N VAL A 8 31.96 28.39 -6.74
CA VAL A 8 31.43 27.92 -5.46
C VAL A 8 30.23 28.76 -5.02
N ILE A 9 30.30 30.09 -5.16
CA ILE A 9 29.19 30.99 -4.82
C ILE A 9 27.95 30.69 -5.70
N GLN A 10 28.13 30.51 -7.00
CA GLN A 10 27.02 30.17 -7.90
C GLN A 10 26.39 28.81 -7.58
N LEU A 11 27.20 27.81 -7.23
CA LEU A 11 26.70 26.50 -6.84
C LEU A 11 25.85 26.60 -5.56
N LEU A 12 26.32 27.35 -4.56
CA LEU A 12 25.59 27.56 -3.31
C LEU A 12 24.27 28.31 -3.53
N GLN A 13 24.25 29.31 -4.40
CA GLN A 13 23.04 30.04 -4.78
C GLN A 13 22.03 29.13 -5.51
N GLY A 14 22.51 28.28 -6.42
CA GLY A 14 21.67 27.30 -7.12
C GLY A 14 21.04 26.28 -6.17
N ILE A 15 21.82 25.76 -5.22
CA ILE A 15 21.33 24.84 -4.18
C ILE A 15 20.29 25.54 -3.29
N GLN A 16 20.55 26.78 -2.89
CA GLN A 16 19.63 27.54 -2.06
C GLN A 16 18.28 27.79 -2.76
N ALA A 17 18.30 28.13 -4.04
CA ALA A 17 17.08 28.31 -4.84
C ALA A 17 16.29 26.99 -5.00
N ALA A 18 17.00 25.87 -5.24
CA ALA A 18 16.38 24.56 -5.35
C ALA A 18 15.72 24.12 -4.03
N LEU A 19 16.38 24.36 -2.89
CA LEU A 19 15.84 24.05 -1.55
C LEU A 19 14.60 24.88 -1.23
N ILE A 20 14.59 26.17 -1.59
CA ILE A 20 13.41 27.03 -1.40
C ILE A 20 12.24 26.54 -2.26
N SER A 21 12.48 26.19 -3.52
CA SER A 21 11.46 25.65 -4.41
C SER A 21 10.87 24.34 -3.87
N LEU A 22 11.73 23.43 -3.40
CA LEU A 22 11.32 22.16 -2.80
C LEU A 22 10.48 22.36 -1.53
N LYS A 23 10.88 23.30 -0.66
CA LYS A 23 10.14 23.65 0.56
C LYS A 23 8.76 24.23 0.23
N SER A 24 8.67 25.12 -0.75
CA SER A 24 7.39 25.70 -1.18
C SER A 24 6.45 24.65 -1.78
N GLY A 25 6.99 23.66 -2.51
CA GLY A 25 6.24 22.51 -3.00
C GLY A 25 5.71 21.62 -1.85
N GLN A 26 6.51 21.40 -0.81
CA GLN A 26 6.08 20.68 0.39
C GLN A 26 5.00 21.43 1.18
N GLU A 27 5.15 22.75 1.36
CA GLU A 27 4.15 23.58 2.03
C GLU A 27 2.82 23.61 1.25
N ALA A 28 2.87 23.65 -0.08
CA ALA A 28 1.68 23.54 -0.92
C ALA A 28 0.99 22.16 -0.80
N LEU A 29 1.76 21.08 -0.73
CA LEU A 29 1.24 19.73 -0.51
C LEU A 29 0.65 19.56 0.89
N LEU A 30 1.29 20.12 1.92
CA LEU A 30 0.78 20.14 3.30
C LEU A 30 -0.49 20.98 3.45
N GLY A 31 -0.56 22.15 2.80
CA GLY A 31 -1.76 22.98 2.80
C GLY A 31 -2.97 22.29 2.17
N HIS A 32 -2.77 21.53 1.09
CA HIS A 32 -3.83 20.67 0.51
C HIS A 32 -4.22 19.52 1.43
N GLN A 33 -3.29 19.04 2.27
CA GLN A 33 -3.54 17.97 3.24
C GLN A 33 -4.30 18.48 4.47
N GLU A 34 -4.03 19.71 4.93
CA GLU A 34 -4.75 20.37 6.03
C GLU A 34 -6.21 20.69 5.66
N THR A 35 -6.47 21.08 4.41
CA THR A 35 -7.87 21.28 3.94
C THR A 35 -8.65 19.96 3.83
N LEU A 36 -7.96 18.82 3.72
CA LEU A 36 -8.56 17.48 3.69
C LEU A 36 -8.76 16.86 5.08
N THR A 37 -8.03 17.34 6.11
CA THR A 37 -8.15 16.82 7.48
C THR A 37 -9.34 17.35 8.27
N GLU A 38 -10.00 18.41 7.82
CA GLU A 38 -11.15 18.99 8.54
C GLU A 38 -12.50 18.30 8.24
N ILE A 39 -12.55 17.38 7.27
CA ILE A 39 -13.80 16.71 6.85
C ILE A 39 -13.78 15.24 7.27
N ILE A 40 -14.07 15.01 8.55
CA ILE A 40 -14.63 13.77 9.13
C ILE A 40 -13.70 12.54 9.06
N PRO A 41 -13.49 11.78 10.16
CA PRO A 41 -12.91 10.44 10.06
C PRO A 41 -13.84 9.58 9.20
N ARG A 42 -13.52 9.44 7.90
CA ARG A 42 -14.26 8.59 6.98
C ARG A 42 -14.35 7.19 7.57
N PRO A 43 -15.50 6.50 7.43
CA PRO A 43 -15.65 5.15 7.95
C PRO A 43 -14.51 4.30 7.43
N ILE A 44 -13.76 3.67 8.35
CA ILE A 44 -12.75 2.68 7.99
C ILE A 44 -13.50 1.64 7.17
N SER A 45 -13.24 1.62 5.85
CA SER A 45 -13.93 0.72 4.95
C SER A 45 -13.80 -0.71 5.49
N LYS A 46 -14.86 -1.51 5.41
CA LYS A 46 -14.82 -2.94 5.76
C LYS A 46 -13.95 -3.76 4.80
N ILE A 47 -13.06 -3.11 4.07
CA ILE A 47 -12.13 -3.71 3.13
C ILE A 47 -11.27 -4.78 3.79
N ASN A 48 -10.96 -4.65 5.08
CA ASN A 48 -10.28 -5.69 5.85
C ASN A 48 -11.08 -7.00 5.84
N ASP A 49 -12.37 -6.96 6.19
CA ASP A 49 -13.21 -8.16 6.27
C ASP A 49 -13.40 -8.79 4.88
N ILE A 50 -13.62 -7.96 3.86
CA ILE A 50 -13.82 -8.39 2.48
C ILE A 50 -12.54 -9.02 1.92
N THR A 51 -11.39 -8.39 2.16
CA THR A 51 -10.07 -8.89 1.75
C THR A 51 -9.73 -10.18 2.47
N LEU A 52 -9.97 -10.24 3.78
CA LEU A 52 -9.69 -11.42 4.58
C LEU A 52 -10.54 -12.62 4.14
N LYS A 53 -11.83 -12.40 3.90
CA LYS A 53 -12.73 -13.43 3.34
C LYS A 53 -12.23 -13.93 1.98
N HIS A 54 -11.75 -13.03 1.12
CA HIS A 54 -11.21 -13.40 -0.18
C HIS A 54 -9.92 -14.23 -0.05
N ILE A 55 -8.98 -13.78 0.78
CA ILE A 55 -7.71 -14.47 1.03
C ILE A 55 -7.94 -15.86 1.61
N TYR A 56 -8.78 -15.98 2.64
CA TYR A 56 -9.08 -17.29 3.21
C TYR A 56 -9.75 -18.21 2.20
N LYS A 57 -10.70 -17.69 1.41
CA LYS A 57 -11.30 -18.48 0.34
C LYS A 57 -10.23 -18.99 -0.62
N MET A 58 -9.34 -18.12 -1.07
CA MET A 58 -8.27 -18.49 -2.00
C MET A 58 -7.33 -19.55 -1.39
N ILE A 59 -6.84 -19.33 -0.18
CA ILE A 59 -5.88 -20.25 0.46
C ILE A 59 -6.52 -21.61 0.72
N THR A 60 -7.72 -21.64 1.28
CA THR A 60 -8.36 -22.88 1.74
C THR A 60 -9.09 -23.64 0.64
N TYR A 61 -9.82 -22.94 -0.24
CA TYR A 61 -10.61 -23.59 -1.30
C TYR A 61 -9.84 -23.71 -2.61
N ASP A 62 -9.24 -22.62 -3.07
CA ASP A 62 -8.62 -22.60 -4.41
C ASP A 62 -7.25 -23.28 -4.39
N LEU A 63 -6.46 -23.06 -3.34
CA LEU A 63 -5.12 -23.65 -3.17
C LEU A 63 -5.12 -24.95 -2.34
N ARG A 64 -6.22 -25.27 -1.65
CA ARG A 64 -6.35 -26.42 -0.74
C ARG A 64 -5.24 -26.47 0.32
N ILE A 65 -4.82 -25.32 0.81
CA ILE A 65 -3.82 -25.19 1.88
C ILE A 65 -4.54 -25.08 3.21
N GLU A 66 -4.20 -25.98 4.12
CA GLU A 66 -4.63 -25.88 5.51
C GLU A 66 -3.77 -24.83 6.24
N LEU A 67 -4.44 -23.87 6.88
CA LEU A 67 -3.77 -22.83 7.65
C LEU A 67 -3.71 -23.24 9.12
N THR A 68 -2.51 -23.26 9.68
CA THR A 68 -2.33 -23.37 11.14
C THR A 68 -2.84 -22.11 11.83
N GLU A 69 -3.16 -22.20 13.12
CA GLU A 69 -3.60 -21.03 13.90
C GLU A 69 -2.55 -19.91 13.92
N GLU A 70 -1.27 -20.26 13.89
CA GLU A 70 -0.18 -19.29 13.78
C GLU A 70 -0.20 -18.57 12.43
N THR A 71 -0.32 -19.32 11.32
CA THR A 71 -0.40 -18.71 9.98
C THR A 71 -1.66 -17.85 9.83
N LYS A 72 -2.80 -18.25 10.42
CA LYS A 72 -4.02 -17.42 10.43
C LYS A 72 -3.79 -16.08 11.14
N LYS A 73 -3.08 -16.06 12.28
CA LYS A 73 -2.76 -14.82 13.00
C LYS A 73 -1.85 -13.90 12.19
N ILE A 74 -0.84 -14.46 11.51
CA ILE A 74 0.04 -13.71 10.60
C ILE A 74 -0.78 -13.10 9.47
N VAL A 75 -1.57 -13.91 8.75
CA VAL A 75 -2.45 -13.47 7.66
C VAL A 75 -3.40 -12.34 8.11
N ASN A 76 -4.03 -12.47 9.28
CA ASN A 76 -4.92 -11.44 9.83
C ASN A 76 -4.18 -10.12 10.07
N THR A 77 -3.00 -10.19 10.69
CA THR A 77 -2.20 -9.02 11.03
C THR A 77 -1.71 -8.30 9.77
N CYS A 78 -1.17 -9.05 8.81
CA CYS A 78 -0.71 -8.51 7.53
C CYS A 78 -1.86 -7.89 6.73
N THR A 79 -3.01 -8.56 6.67
CA THR A 79 -4.20 -8.06 5.97
C THR A 79 -4.67 -6.74 6.57
N LYS A 80 -4.71 -6.62 7.90
CA LYS A 80 -5.09 -5.38 8.59
C LYS A 80 -4.17 -4.23 8.24
N ILE A 81 -2.86 -4.44 8.25
CA ILE A 81 -1.86 -3.41 7.91
C ILE A 81 -2.07 -2.91 6.47
N ILE A 82 -2.17 -3.84 5.51
CA ILE A 82 -2.34 -3.50 4.09
C ILE A 82 -3.68 -2.81 3.84
N CYS A 83 -4.76 -3.29 4.48
CA CYS A 83 -6.09 -2.72 4.33
C CYS A 83 -6.19 -1.31 4.92
N ASN A 84 -5.49 -1.02 6.01
CA ASN A 84 -5.41 0.35 6.56
C ASN A 84 -4.73 1.31 5.57
N GLN A 85 -3.67 0.85 4.88
CA GLN A 85 -3.01 1.65 3.84
C GLN A 85 -3.92 1.87 2.63
N LEU A 86 -4.65 0.84 2.20
CA LEU A 86 -5.59 0.94 1.08
C LEU A 86 -6.80 1.82 1.41
N ALA A 87 -7.31 1.76 2.63
CA ALA A 87 -8.43 2.58 3.07
C ALA A 87 -8.12 4.10 3.05
N ALA A 88 -6.85 4.48 2.99
CA ALA A 88 -6.42 5.86 2.82
C ALA A 88 -6.46 6.35 1.35
N LEU A 89 -6.62 5.44 0.38
CA LEU A 89 -6.69 5.80 -1.04
C LEU A 89 -8.07 6.34 -1.40
N SER A 90 -8.12 7.46 -2.14
CA SER A 90 -9.38 8.06 -2.61
C SER A 90 -10.22 7.05 -3.40
N SER A 91 -9.58 6.26 -4.27
CA SER A 91 -10.24 5.22 -5.07
C SER A 91 -10.96 4.15 -4.26
N VAL A 92 -10.50 3.87 -3.03
CA VAL A 92 -11.13 2.94 -2.10
C VAL A 92 -12.20 3.65 -1.27
N GLN A 93 -11.96 4.89 -0.87
CA GLN A 93 -12.91 5.70 -0.10
C GLN A 93 -14.18 6.01 -0.90
N ASP A 94 -14.05 6.21 -2.21
CA ASP A 94 -15.16 6.47 -3.13
C ASP A 94 -16.12 5.28 -3.26
N LEU A 95 -15.69 4.08 -2.87
CA LEU A 95 -16.54 2.88 -2.87
C LEU A 95 -17.47 2.79 -1.65
N GLY A 96 -17.33 3.71 -0.68
CA GLY A 96 -18.12 3.73 0.54
C GLY A 96 -17.68 2.68 1.58
N THR A 97 -18.57 2.37 2.52
CA THR A 97 -18.20 1.66 3.75
C THR A 97 -18.10 0.14 3.60
N ASN A 98 -18.70 -0.45 2.55
CA ASN A 98 -18.76 -1.89 2.34
C ASN A 98 -18.58 -2.28 0.86
N PRO A 99 -17.41 -2.02 0.26
CA PRO A 99 -17.17 -2.34 -1.13
C PRO A 99 -17.13 -3.85 -1.38
N GLY A 100 -17.89 -4.36 -2.35
CA GLY A 100 -17.67 -5.74 -2.82
C GLY A 100 -16.25 -5.91 -3.39
N TRP A 101 -15.63 -7.09 -3.22
CA TRP A 101 -14.29 -7.36 -3.76
C TRP A 101 -14.18 -7.10 -5.28
N SER A 102 -15.26 -7.38 -6.03
CA SER A 102 -15.32 -7.11 -7.47
C SER A 102 -15.22 -5.62 -7.80
N LEU A 103 -15.74 -4.75 -6.93
CA LEU A 103 -15.78 -3.29 -7.12
C LEU A 103 -14.44 -2.61 -6.85
N LEU A 104 -13.51 -3.27 -6.17
CA LEU A 104 -12.17 -2.72 -5.97
C LEU A 104 -11.46 -2.53 -7.32
N PRO A 105 -10.90 -1.33 -7.60
CA PRO A 105 -10.13 -1.09 -8.80
C PRO A 105 -9.01 -2.11 -8.97
N GLN A 106 -8.72 -2.46 -10.22
CA GLN A 106 -7.69 -3.45 -10.51
C GLN A 106 -6.30 -3.00 -10.04
N GLU A 107 -6.03 -1.69 -10.12
CA GLU A 107 -4.81 -1.08 -9.61
C GLU A 107 -4.67 -1.27 -8.10
N ASP A 108 -5.76 -1.10 -7.34
CA ASP A 108 -5.75 -1.28 -5.88
C ASP A 108 -5.61 -2.77 -5.50
N LYS A 109 -6.22 -3.68 -6.27
CA LYS A 109 -6.00 -5.13 -6.14
C LYS A 109 -4.53 -5.51 -6.41
N ASN A 110 -3.88 -4.87 -7.39
CA ASN A 110 -2.46 -5.05 -7.69
C ASN A 110 -1.57 -4.54 -6.56
N ARG A 111 -1.91 -3.40 -5.95
CA ARG A 111 -1.20 -2.87 -4.77
C ARG A 111 -1.31 -3.80 -3.58
N LEU A 112 -2.50 -4.31 -3.30
CA LEU A 112 -2.76 -5.30 -2.25
C LEU A 112 -1.87 -6.52 -2.46
N CYS A 113 -1.86 -7.04 -3.68
CA CYS A 113 -1.08 -8.19 -4.13
C CYS A 113 0.43 -8.01 -3.94
N ILE A 114 0.98 -6.85 -4.34
CA ILE A 114 2.40 -6.52 -4.18
C ILE A 114 2.75 -6.44 -2.68
N ASN A 115 1.98 -5.69 -1.89
CA ASN A 115 2.24 -5.53 -0.46
C ASN A 115 2.16 -6.87 0.28
N TYR A 116 1.21 -7.73 -0.09
CA TYR A 116 1.07 -9.06 0.50
C TYR A 116 2.29 -9.94 0.20
N SER A 117 2.81 -9.88 -1.04
CA SER A 117 4.00 -10.66 -1.44
C SER A 117 5.28 -10.25 -0.70
N ILE A 118 5.39 -8.98 -0.30
CA ILE A 118 6.51 -8.45 0.47
C ILE A 118 6.39 -8.90 1.93
N ILE A 119 5.27 -8.56 2.58
CA ILE A 119 5.08 -8.79 4.01
C ILE A 119 5.08 -10.29 4.35
N LEU A 120 4.51 -11.14 3.49
CA LEU A 120 4.51 -12.58 3.75
C LEU A 120 5.85 -13.25 3.50
N ARG A 121 6.66 -12.73 2.56
CA ARG A 121 8.05 -13.19 2.38
C ARG A 121 8.85 -12.99 3.66
N ASP A 122 8.68 -11.87 4.34
CA ASP A 122 9.34 -11.57 5.61
C ASP A 122 8.90 -12.54 6.72
N ASN A 123 7.71 -13.14 6.60
CA ASN A 123 7.19 -14.19 7.48
C ASN A 123 7.46 -15.61 6.97
N ARG A 124 8.40 -15.79 6.02
CA ARG A 124 8.76 -17.08 5.39
C ARG A 124 7.59 -17.79 4.67
N ILE A 125 6.55 -17.05 4.29
CA ILE A 125 5.42 -17.56 3.51
C ILE A 125 5.58 -17.05 2.08
N VAL A 126 6.02 -17.93 1.18
CA VAL A 126 6.32 -17.55 -0.21
C VAL A 126 5.11 -17.79 -1.13
N PHE A 127 4.48 -16.70 -1.58
CA PHE A 127 3.52 -16.71 -2.69
C PHE A 127 4.27 -16.37 -4.00
N THR A 128 4.55 -17.35 -4.87
CA THR A 128 5.36 -17.12 -6.09
C THR A 128 4.65 -16.37 -7.20
N ARG A 129 3.32 -16.24 -7.16
CA ARG A 129 2.62 -15.67 -8.33
C ARG A 129 1.29 -15.02 -8.01
N CYS A 130 1.32 -13.90 -7.32
CA CYS A 130 0.15 -13.02 -7.31
C CYS A 130 0.07 -12.31 -8.68
N HIS A 131 -0.53 -12.99 -9.65
CA HIS A 131 -0.45 -12.66 -11.07
C HIS A 131 -1.47 -11.58 -11.46
N ARG A 132 -1.35 -10.40 -10.85
CA ARG A 132 -2.23 -9.23 -11.05
C ARG A 132 -3.73 -9.46 -10.84
N ASN A 133 -4.20 -10.69 -10.56
CA ASN A 133 -5.62 -11.04 -10.44
C ASN A 133 -5.91 -12.02 -9.30
N TRP A 134 -4.95 -12.31 -8.40
CA TRP A 134 -5.04 -13.29 -7.30
C TRP A 134 -5.40 -14.74 -7.70
N ALA A 135 -6.01 -14.97 -8.86
CA ALA A 135 -6.55 -16.24 -9.36
C ALA A 135 -5.49 -17.24 -9.86
N SER A 136 -4.21 -16.89 -9.87
CA SER A 136 -3.17 -17.68 -10.56
C SER A 136 -1.86 -17.80 -9.77
N ILE A 137 -2.01 -18.00 -8.45
CA ILE A 137 -0.89 -18.38 -7.58
C ILE A 137 -0.61 -19.88 -7.79
N ALA A 138 0.56 -20.20 -8.33
CA ALA A 138 1.07 -21.56 -8.44
C ALA A 138 1.75 -21.99 -7.12
N ARG A 139 1.57 -23.26 -6.72
CA ARG A 139 2.18 -23.90 -5.55
C ARG A 139 3.69 -23.63 -5.45
N VAL A 140 4.18 -23.31 -4.25
CA VAL A 140 5.54 -23.66 -3.84
C VAL A 140 5.43 -24.58 -2.64
N SER A 141 5.93 -25.79 -2.83
CA SER A 141 6.17 -26.77 -1.78
C SER A 141 7.05 -26.15 -0.71
N GLN A 142 6.71 -26.39 0.56
CA GLN A 142 7.51 -26.01 1.73
C GLN A 142 8.97 -26.44 1.53
N LEU A 143 9.91 -25.51 1.74
CA LEU A 143 11.32 -25.79 2.04
C LEU A 143 11.49 -25.77 3.55
#